data_AF-A0A2Z6LWJ7-F1
#
_entry.id   AF-A0A2Z6LWJ7-F1
#
_cell.length_a   1.000
_cell.length_b   1.000
_cell.length_c   1.000
_cell.angle_alpha   90.00
_cell.angle_beta   90.00
_cell.angle_gamma   90.00
#
_symmetry.space_group_name_H-M   'P 1'
#
loop_
_entity.id
_entity.type
_entity.pdbx_description
1 polymer ?
#
loop_
_entity_poly.entity_id
_entity_poly.type
_entity_poly.pdbx_seq_one_letter_code
_entity_poly.pdbx_strand_id
1 'polypeptide(L)'
;MSALDAEVTYHKFYPQLNQFHPLHFFTSPASGLVSKNISCSSLGINIAGIIRAPRGDGKEAIVLVTPYNPKKVGPGEALSLGIAYSVFSLLSRVTWLAKDVIWLVADSQYGEYSAVSAWLREYQAPAFHEADIVNSETCNDSNAINELGQNAYSDKKLYGGFRRAGTMAAALVIKVAEQGNHNEDSLNIYPEASNGQMPNLDLINIVNYLGVHKQGLRIKVKKMFSLLGSRWLYTLGGIFESLGQIARSLNPEWKFGISATEYVEGAATLASSLYCQGLGVPTGPHGAFRDYQVDAITLEISPKVSPSKMIRRNEFILRGGMLIEGVIRSVNNLLEKFHQSFFLYLLTSSSKFVSVGIYMIPFALLIVPLPILAASLHADASKSTPQSTSSSEVDVSHKSWKWLNSARKVLVIHLWGAVVSLLPYFVYQIPNSTPTTNFTVWGILSAFSLLILYFISGSPIFEAAPSRPDKGEWASLKSVTISTAFIGLSLMSVINFATAEIGALLIVPICLLARPLKHDIQARSLRALLRATCNLVLGFIAFPPVAYFLMKGAYEGFYGTNVGDYWNWVESLWTWNSATYLYV
;
A
#
# COMPACT_ATOMS: atom_id res chain seq x y z
N MET A 1 2.56 7.10 -33.39
CA MET A 1 3.35 5.85 -33.24
C MET A 1 3.60 5.19 -34.59
N SER A 2 2.57 4.99 -35.44
CA SER A 2 2.73 4.41 -36.79
C SER A 2 3.74 5.15 -37.67
N ALA A 3 3.73 6.48 -37.65
CA ALA A 3 4.69 7.32 -38.38
C ALA A 3 6.15 7.25 -37.86
N LEU A 4 6.41 6.49 -36.79
CA LEU A 4 7.74 6.30 -36.19
C LEU A 4 8.26 4.87 -36.42
N ASP A 5 7.70 4.14 -37.39
CA ASP A 5 7.98 2.72 -37.68
C ASP A 5 7.80 1.77 -36.48
N ALA A 6 7.01 2.18 -35.49
CA ALA A 6 6.69 1.37 -34.33
C ALA A 6 5.55 0.40 -34.64
N GLU A 7 5.63 -0.81 -34.09
CA GLU A 7 4.55 -1.79 -34.16
C GLU A 7 3.41 -1.38 -33.21
N VAL A 8 2.29 -0.90 -33.76
CA VAL A 8 1.15 -0.40 -32.97
C VAL A 8 0.11 -1.49 -32.75
N THR A 9 -0.37 -1.59 -31.51
CA THR A 9 -1.45 -2.50 -31.09
C THR A 9 -2.51 -1.72 -30.33
N TYR A 10 -3.77 -1.97 -30.65
CA TYR A 10 -4.92 -1.46 -29.88
C TYR A 10 -5.44 -2.58 -28.98
N HIS A 11 -5.39 -2.36 -27.68
CA HIS A 11 -5.81 -3.34 -26.68
C HIS A 11 -7.12 -2.88 -26.05
N LYS A 12 -8.19 -3.58 -26.41
CA LYS A 12 -9.55 -3.37 -25.89
C LYS A 12 -9.66 -4.10 -24.55
N PHE A 13 -10.11 -3.42 -23.50
CA PHE A 13 -10.33 -4.04 -22.20
C PHE A 13 -11.63 -3.58 -21.57
N TYR A 14 -12.18 -4.46 -20.73
CA TYR A 14 -13.33 -4.15 -19.92
C TYR A 14 -12.89 -3.75 -18.52
N PRO A 15 -13.49 -2.72 -17.91
CA PRO A 15 -13.22 -2.39 -16.53
C PRO A 15 -13.61 -3.57 -15.65
N GLN A 16 -12.70 -3.98 -14.77
CA GLN A 16 -13.04 -4.98 -13.77
C GLN A 16 -14.01 -4.37 -12.77
N LEU A 17 -15.23 -4.90 -12.74
CA LEU A 17 -16.16 -4.63 -11.65
C LEU A 17 -15.64 -5.37 -10.42
N ASN A 18 -15.25 -4.62 -9.39
CA ASN A 18 -14.85 -5.21 -8.11
C ASN A 18 -16.05 -5.95 -7.50
N GLN A 19 -16.00 -7.29 -7.53
CA GLN A 19 -16.98 -8.14 -6.87
C GLN A 19 -16.45 -8.51 -5.50
N PHE A 20 -17.23 -8.24 -4.45
CA PHE A 20 -16.87 -8.61 -3.09
C PHE A 20 -16.61 -10.11 -2.98
N HIS A 21 -15.38 -10.51 -2.63
CA HIS A 21 -15.05 -11.88 -2.24
C HIS A 21 -14.18 -11.87 -0.96
N PRO A 22 -14.56 -12.56 0.13
CA PRO A 22 -13.90 -12.41 1.43
C PRO A 22 -12.51 -13.05 1.46
N LEU A 23 -12.30 -14.04 0.59
CA LEU A 23 -11.03 -14.76 0.43
C LEU A 23 -10.23 -14.25 -0.76
N HIS A 24 -10.56 -13.08 -1.32
CA HIS A 24 -9.90 -12.53 -2.51
C HIS A 24 -8.38 -12.34 -2.29
N PHE A 25 -7.96 -12.07 -1.05
CA PHE A 25 -6.56 -12.00 -0.64
C PHE A 25 -5.80 -13.32 -0.90
N PHE A 26 -6.46 -14.47 -0.75
CA PHE A 26 -5.86 -15.79 -0.93
C PHE A 26 -6.06 -16.36 -2.34
N THR A 27 -6.85 -15.69 -3.18
CA THR A 27 -7.06 -16.09 -4.57
C THR A 27 -6.14 -15.29 -5.48
N SER A 28 -5.44 -15.98 -6.38
CA SER A 28 -4.80 -15.32 -7.53
C SER A 28 -5.87 -14.51 -8.28
N PRO A 29 -5.53 -13.37 -8.92
CA PRO A 29 -6.44 -12.65 -9.81
C PRO A 29 -6.82 -13.56 -10.97
N ALA A 30 -7.79 -14.45 -10.74
CA ALA A 30 -8.28 -15.38 -11.72
C ALA A 30 -8.84 -14.57 -12.88
N SER A 31 -8.64 -15.11 -14.08
CA SER A 31 -9.33 -14.76 -15.31
C SER A 31 -10.82 -15.05 -15.18
N GLY A 32 -11.50 -14.35 -14.28
CA GLY A 32 -12.94 -14.32 -14.22
C GLY A 32 -13.41 -13.61 -15.48
N LEU A 33 -13.75 -14.41 -16.49
CA LEU A 33 -14.50 -13.98 -17.65
C LEU A 33 -15.78 -13.34 -17.11
N VAL A 34 -15.83 -12.00 -17.03
CA VAL A 34 -17.06 -11.29 -16.71
C VAL A 34 -17.92 -11.31 -17.97
N SER A 35 -18.49 -12.47 -18.29
CA SER A 35 -19.58 -12.59 -19.25
C SER A 35 -20.90 -12.16 -18.60
N LYS A 36 -20.99 -10.90 -18.17
CA LYS A 36 -22.26 -10.32 -17.71
C LYS A 36 -22.58 -9.13 -18.59
N ASN A 37 -23.49 -9.32 -19.57
CA ASN A 37 -24.16 -8.29 -20.38
C ASN A 37 -23.52 -6.89 -20.28
N ILE A 38 -22.32 -6.75 -20.83
CA ILE A 38 -21.58 -5.50 -20.78
C ILE A 38 -22.08 -4.66 -21.96
N SER A 39 -22.64 -3.48 -21.69
CA SER A 39 -22.98 -2.54 -22.74
C SER A 39 -21.69 -2.04 -23.40
N CYS A 40 -21.69 -1.99 -24.74
CA CYS A 40 -20.55 -1.52 -25.56
C CYS A 40 -20.02 -0.14 -25.12
N SER A 41 -20.81 0.67 -24.40
CA SER A 41 -20.44 1.98 -23.86
C SER A 41 -19.42 1.95 -22.71
N SER A 42 -19.02 0.77 -22.23
CA SER A 42 -18.11 0.62 -21.09
C SER A 42 -16.69 0.14 -21.42
N LEU A 43 -16.33 0.10 -22.72
CA LEU A 43 -15.05 -0.40 -23.19
C LEU A 43 -13.95 0.69 -23.08
N GLY A 44 -12.77 0.31 -22.55
CA GLY A 44 -11.55 1.13 -22.60
C GLY A 44 -10.58 0.64 -23.68
N ILE A 45 -9.76 1.54 -24.23
CA ILE A 45 -8.80 1.21 -25.31
C ILE A 45 -7.41 1.72 -24.96
N ASN A 46 -6.50 0.79 -24.65
CA ASN A 46 -5.07 1.08 -24.53
C ASN A 46 -4.42 1.06 -25.91
N ILE A 47 -3.40 1.90 -26.11
CA ILE A 47 -2.58 1.92 -27.33
C ILE A 47 -1.15 1.58 -26.94
N ALA A 48 -0.59 0.52 -27.50
CA ALA A 48 0.80 0.14 -27.28
C ALA A 48 1.59 0.28 -28.58
N GLY A 49 2.75 0.93 -28.53
CA GLY A 49 3.72 0.98 -29.63
C GLY A 49 5.01 0.28 -29.22
N ILE A 50 5.54 -0.61 -30.07
CA ILE A 50 6.80 -1.32 -29.81
C ILE A 50 7.87 -0.85 -30.81
N ILE A 51 9.02 -0.43 -30.30
CA ILE A 51 10.26 -0.20 -31.06
C ILE A 51 11.20 -1.37 -30.79
N ARG A 52 11.68 -2.00 -31.87
CA ARG A 52 12.68 -3.07 -31.79
C ARG A 52 14.08 -2.50 -31.61
N ALA A 53 14.84 -3.07 -30.69
CA ALA A 53 16.21 -2.64 -30.45
C ALA A 53 17.15 -3.10 -31.58
N PRO A 54 17.96 -2.19 -32.17
CA PRO A 54 18.89 -2.54 -33.24
C PRO A 54 20.07 -3.41 -32.77
N ARG A 55 20.43 -3.37 -31.47
CA ARG A 55 21.47 -4.22 -30.88
C ARG A 55 20.92 -5.33 -29.97
N GLY A 56 19.61 -5.41 -29.84
CA GLY A 56 18.94 -6.39 -28.98
C GLY A 56 18.53 -7.62 -29.77
N ASP A 57 18.36 -8.74 -29.07
CA ASP A 57 17.80 -9.98 -29.61
C ASP A 57 16.26 -10.07 -29.43
N GLY A 58 15.64 -8.98 -28.98
CA GLY A 58 14.20 -8.88 -28.69
C GLY A 58 13.74 -9.63 -27.44
N LYS A 59 14.65 -10.17 -26.60
CA LYS A 59 14.28 -10.93 -25.39
C LYS A 59 14.00 -10.09 -24.15
N GLU A 60 14.36 -8.81 -24.18
CA GLU A 60 14.12 -7.88 -23.09
C GLU A 60 13.48 -6.60 -23.59
N ALA A 61 12.65 -5.99 -22.74
CA ALA A 61 11.95 -4.76 -23.06
C ALA A 61 11.92 -3.77 -21.88
N ILE A 62 11.86 -2.48 -22.19
CA ILE A 62 11.63 -1.39 -21.24
C ILE A 62 10.26 -0.79 -21.55
N VAL A 63 9.41 -0.61 -20.53
CA VAL A 63 8.06 -0.10 -20.72
C VAL A 63 7.96 1.36 -20.27
N LEU A 64 7.45 2.21 -21.15
CA LEU A 64 7.04 3.58 -20.87
C LEU A 64 5.53 3.62 -20.81
N VAL A 65 4.97 4.18 -19.75
CA VAL A 65 3.51 4.29 -19.58
C VAL A 65 3.11 5.75 -19.45
N THR A 66 2.12 6.15 -20.22
CA THR A 66 1.46 7.46 -20.08
C THR A 66 -0.04 7.24 -19.91
N PRO A 67 -0.57 7.43 -18.70
CA PRO A 67 -2.01 7.48 -18.49
C PRO A 67 -2.62 8.68 -19.22
N TYR A 68 -3.79 8.50 -19.80
CA TYR A 68 -4.54 9.52 -20.54
C TYR A 68 -6.03 9.30 -20.33
N ASN A 69 -6.82 10.36 -20.17
CA ASN A 69 -8.27 10.26 -20.05
C ASN A 69 -8.96 10.88 -21.29
N PRO A 70 -9.56 10.06 -22.17
CA PRO A 70 -10.20 10.57 -23.40
C PRO A 70 -11.36 11.53 -23.15
N LYS A 71 -12.03 11.44 -21.99
CA LYS A 71 -13.17 12.28 -21.65
C LYS A 71 -12.77 13.62 -21.03
N LYS A 72 -11.57 13.71 -20.47
CA LYS A 72 -11.12 14.88 -19.71
C LYS A 72 -9.63 15.12 -19.96
N VAL A 73 -9.30 15.56 -21.18
CA VAL A 73 -7.92 15.83 -21.57
C VAL A 73 -7.42 17.10 -20.88
N GLY A 74 -6.67 16.91 -19.81
CA GLY A 74 -6.00 17.99 -19.10
C GLY A 74 -4.72 18.47 -19.81
N PRO A 75 -4.26 19.71 -19.54
CA PRO A 75 -2.97 20.19 -20.06
C PRO A 75 -1.79 19.34 -19.56
N GLY A 76 -1.89 18.78 -18.34
CA GLY A 76 -0.88 17.86 -17.80
C GLY A 76 -0.80 16.54 -18.59
N GLU A 77 -1.94 15.94 -18.93
CA GLU A 77 -1.97 14.71 -19.75
C GLU A 77 -1.38 14.95 -21.15
N ALA A 78 -1.75 16.07 -21.79
CA ALA A 78 -1.20 16.45 -23.09
C ALA A 78 0.33 16.64 -23.04
N LEU A 79 0.86 17.25 -21.97
CA LEU A 79 2.30 17.39 -21.76
C LEU A 79 2.98 16.03 -21.48
N SER A 80 2.33 15.15 -20.73
CA SER A 80 2.83 13.79 -20.45
C SER A 80 2.98 12.99 -21.74
N LEU A 81 1.95 13.03 -22.60
CA LEU A 81 1.97 12.44 -23.94
C LEU A 81 3.02 13.10 -24.84
N GLY A 82 3.16 14.43 -24.79
CA GLY A 82 4.17 15.16 -25.55
C GLY A 82 5.60 14.79 -25.19
N ILE A 83 5.90 14.64 -23.89
CA ILE A 83 7.20 14.17 -23.39
C ILE A 83 7.45 12.74 -23.86
N ALA A 84 6.50 11.83 -23.63
CA ALA A 84 6.65 10.43 -24.02
C ALA A 84 6.79 10.26 -25.53
N TYR A 85 6.00 10.97 -26.34
CA TYR A 85 6.13 10.99 -27.80
C TYR A 85 7.51 11.48 -28.25
N SER A 86 8.01 12.57 -27.66
CA SER A 86 9.33 13.13 -27.99
C SER A 86 10.45 12.15 -27.68
N VAL A 87 10.39 11.49 -26.52
CA VAL A 87 11.33 10.43 -26.13
C VAL A 87 11.20 9.23 -27.06
N PHE A 88 9.98 8.76 -27.32
CA PHE A 88 9.76 7.59 -28.17
C PHE A 88 10.22 7.83 -29.61
N SER A 89 10.03 9.05 -30.15
CA SER A 89 10.58 9.46 -31.45
C SER A 89 12.10 9.56 -31.47
N LEU A 90 12.74 9.90 -30.35
CA LEU A 90 14.19 9.84 -30.24
C LEU A 90 14.64 8.37 -30.26
N LEU A 91 13.99 7.54 -29.46
CA LEU A 91 14.32 6.11 -29.31
C LEU A 91 14.14 5.31 -30.61
N SER A 92 13.21 5.69 -31.50
CA SER A 92 13.07 5.03 -32.80
C SER A 92 14.24 5.28 -33.75
N ARG A 93 15.08 6.29 -33.49
CA ARG A 93 16.18 6.71 -34.35
C ARG A 93 17.56 6.34 -33.82
N VAL A 94 17.66 5.94 -32.55
CA VAL A 94 18.96 5.66 -31.92
C VAL A 94 19.46 4.25 -32.24
N THR A 95 20.77 4.12 -32.37
CA THR A 95 21.43 2.85 -32.71
C THR A 95 22.02 2.12 -31.50
N TRP A 96 21.90 2.68 -30.30
CA TRP A 96 22.49 2.15 -29.05
C TRP A 96 21.51 1.31 -28.23
N LEU A 97 20.24 1.24 -28.60
CA LEU A 97 19.25 0.42 -27.90
C LEU A 97 19.60 -1.07 -28.02
N ALA A 98 19.65 -1.73 -26.86
CA ALA A 98 19.89 -3.15 -26.69
C ALA A 98 18.65 -3.90 -26.16
N LYS A 99 17.64 -3.17 -25.66
CA LYS A 99 16.35 -3.70 -25.22
C LYS A 99 15.22 -3.02 -25.98
N ASP A 100 14.19 -3.78 -26.34
CA ASP A 100 13.01 -3.24 -27.03
C ASP A 100 12.34 -2.18 -26.14
N VAL A 101 11.68 -1.20 -26.75
CA VAL A 101 10.94 -0.18 -25.99
C VAL A 101 9.46 -0.27 -26.31
N ILE A 102 8.65 -0.46 -25.27
CA ILE A 102 7.20 -0.44 -25.36
C ILE A 102 6.72 0.90 -24.82
N TRP A 103 5.93 1.65 -25.59
CA TRP A 103 5.19 2.80 -25.08
C TRP A 103 3.69 2.47 -25.01
N LEU A 104 3.18 2.37 -23.79
CA LEU A 104 1.79 2.13 -23.46
C LEU A 104 1.10 3.47 -23.12
N VAL A 105 0.17 3.89 -23.98
CA VAL A 105 -0.81 4.93 -23.68
C VAL A 105 -2.01 4.24 -23.04
N ALA A 106 -2.14 4.40 -21.72
CA ALA A 106 -3.14 3.70 -20.92
C ALA A 106 -4.40 4.55 -20.74
N ASP A 107 -5.55 4.02 -21.12
CA ASP A 107 -6.85 4.68 -21.01
C ASP A 107 -7.34 4.67 -19.56
N SER A 108 -7.13 5.80 -18.89
CA SER A 108 -7.41 5.99 -17.47
C SER A 108 -8.88 6.32 -17.16
N GLN A 109 -9.80 6.26 -18.14
CA GLN A 109 -11.22 6.56 -17.93
C GLN A 109 -11.83 5.74 -16.77
N TYR A 110 -11.38 4.50 -16.58
CA TYR A 110 -11.84 3.59 -15.53
C TYR A 110 -10.79 3.37 -14.42
N GLY A 111 -9.85 4.31 -14.28
CA GLY A 111 -8.73 4.24 -13.35
C GLY A 111 -7.39 3.98 -14.05
N GLU A 112 -6.33 4.61 -13.56
CA GLU A 112 -4.99 4.49 -14.16
C GLU A 112 -4.41 3.07 -13.99
N TYR A 113 -4.60 2.46 -12.82
CA TYR A 113 -4.11 1.10 -12.53
C TYR A 113 -4.86 0.03 -13.32
N SER A 114 -6.18 0.15 -13.45
CA SER A 114 -7.02 -0.87 -14.11
C SER A 114 -6.62 -1.03 -15.58
N ALA A 115 -6.36 0.08 -16.26
CA ALA A 115 -5.89 0.09 -17.64
C ALA A 115 -4.55 -0.65 -17.82
N VAL A 116 -3.57 -0.35 -16.96
CA VAL A 116 -2.25 -0.98 -17.03
C VAL A 116 -2.29 -2.44 -16.61
N SER A 117 -3.03 -2.77 -15.55
CA SER A 117 -3.18 -4.16 -15.09
C SER A 117 -3.89 -5.04 -16.12
N ALA A 118 -4.89 -4.53 -16.84
CA ALA A 118 -5.54 -5.26 -17.93
C ALA A 118 -4.56 -5.57 -19.06
N TRP A 119 -3.79 -4.57 -19.51
CA TRP A 119 -2.76 -4.78 -20.54
C TRP A 119 -1.68 -5.76 -20.09
N LEU A 120 -1.23 -5.68 -18.84
CA LEU A 120 -0.23 -6.61 -18.29
C LEU A 120 -0.74 -8.04 -18.20
N ARG A 121 -2.02 -8.25 -17.84
CA ARG A 121 -2.63 -9.58 -17.86
C ARG A 121 -2.55 -10.20 -19.24
N GLU A 122 -2.97 -9.45 -20.27
CA GLU A 122 -2.88 -9.93 -21.65
C GLU A 122 -1.44 -9.99 -22.16
N TYR A 123 -0.50 -9.19 -21.64
CA TYR A 123 0.93 -9.28 -21.99
C TYR A 123 1.61 -10.52 -21.40
N GLN A 124 1.17 -10.99 -20.25
CA GLN A 124 1.78 -12.14 -19.56
C GLN A 124 1.11 -13.45 -19.97
N ALA A 125 -0.22 -13.48 -20.03
CA ALA A 125 -1.02 -14.65 -20.38
C ALA A 125 -1.88 -14.34 -21.62
N PRO A 126 -1.41 -14.66 -22.84
CA PRO A 126 -2.14 -14.32 -24.05
C PRO A 126 -3.31 -15.28 -24.14
N ALA A 127 -4.52 -14.76 -24.18
CA ALA A 127 -5.64 -15.58 -24.57
C ALA A 127 -5.62 -15.68 -26.11
N PHE A 128 -5.23 -16.83 -26.64
CA PHE A 128 -5.40 -17.14 -28.05
C PHE A 128 -6.89 -17.41 -28.30
N HIS A 129 -7.69 -16.35 -28.37
CA HIS A 129 -9.10 -16.47 -28.71
C HIS A 129 -9.24 -16.61 -30.23
N GLU A 130 -9.34 -17.86 -30.69
CA GLU A 130 -9.76 -18.21 -32.06
C GLU A 130 -11.26 -17.89 -32.31
N ALA A 131 -11.97 -17.37 -31.30
CA ALA A 131 -13.43 -17.30 -31.22
C ALA A 131 -14.04 -15.88 -31.03
N ASP A 132 -13.29 -14.80 -31.23
CA ASP A 132 -13.88 -13.43 -31.21
C ASP A 132 -14.48 -12.99 -32.56
N ILE A 133 -14.58 -13.91 -33.52
CA ILE A 133 -15.30 -13.70 -34.79
C ILE A 133 -16.82 -13.57 -34.56
N VAL A 134 -17.38 -14.08 -33.45
CA VAL A 134 -18.84 -14.12 -33.28
C VAL A 134 -19.40 -12.99 -32.39
N ASN A 135 -18.60 -12.38 -31.51
CA ASN A 135 -19.10 -11.33 -30.59
C ASN A 135 -18.61 -9.91 -30.91
N SER A 136 -17.62 -9.74 -31.78
CA SER A 136 -17.23 -8.40 -32.28
C SER A 136 -18.29 -7.76 -33.18
N GLU A 137 -19.25 -8.53 -33.68
CA GLU A 137 -20.39 -8.03 -34.47
C GLU A 137 -21.52 -7.39 -33.64
N THR A 138 -21.51 -7.48 -32.31
CA THR A 138 -22.55 -6.83 -31.47
C THR A 138 -22.24 -5.39 -31.07
N CYS A 139 -21.03 -4.89 -31.36
CA CYS A 139 -20.65 -3.48 -31.17
C CYS A 139 -20.06 -2.95 -32.48
N ASN A 140 -20.91 -2.59 -33.43
CA ASN A 140 -20.47 -2.05 -34.71
C ASN A 140 -19.97 -0.60 -34.52
N ASP A 141 -18.64 -0.42 -34.45
CA ASP A 141 -17.94 0.88 -34.44
C ASP A 141 -17.96 1.49 -35.85
N SER A 142 -19.10 2.02 -36.31
CA SER A 142 -19.16 2.74 -37.59
C SER A 142 -18.97 4.26 -37.46
N ASN A 143 -18.94 4.83 -36.24
CA ASN A 143 -19.01 6.28 -36.08
C ASN A 143 -17.80 6.97 -35.44
N ALA A 144 -16.85 6.27 -34.81
CA ALA A 144 -15.68 6.91 -34.19
C ALA A 144 -14.39 6.87 -35.05
N ILE A 145 -14.30 5.94 -36.01
CA ILE A 145 -13.10 5.78 -36.85
C ILE A 145 -13.15 6.68 -38.10
N ASN A 146 -14.33 7.20 -38.47
CA ASN A 146 -14.50 7.99 -39.69
C ASN A 146 -14.00 9.44 -39.61
N GLU A 147 -13.62 9.95 -38.43
CA GLU A 147 -13.06 11.31 -38.30
C GLU A 147 -11.52 11.36 -38.24
N LEU A 148 -10.84 10.22 -38.15
CA LEU A 148 -9.37 10.17 -38.13
C LEU A 148 -8.81 9.52 -39.40
N GLY A 149 -8.87 10.27 -40.51
CA GLY A 149 -8.03 10.03 -41.69
C GLY A 149 -8.73 9.40 -42.88
N GLN A 150 -9.46 10.22 -43.65
CA GLN A 150 -9.47 10.01 -45.10
C GLN A 150 -8.03 10.17 -45.60
N ASN A 151 -7.54 9.14 -46.30
CA ASN A 151 -6.22 8.99 -46.95
C ASN A 151 -5.20 8.06 -46.27
N ALA A 152 -5.64 6.92 -45.72
CA ALA A 152 -4.77 5.75 -45.60
C ALA A 152 -5.25 4.67 -46.59
N TYR A 153 -4.44 4.46 -47.61
CA TYR A 153 -4.57 3.46 -48.66
C TYR A 153 -4.88 2.07 -48.07
N SER A 154 -5.85 1.38 -48.69
CA SER A 154 -6.33 0.05 -48.35
C SER A 154 -5.22 -0.94 -48.02
N ASP A 155 -4.95 -1.17 -46.74
CA ASP A 155 -4.16 -2.32 -46.29
C ASP A 155 -5.04 -3.24 -45.45
N LYS A 156 -5.75 -4.09 -46.18
CA LYS A 156 -6.73 -5.08 -45.72
C LYS A 156 -6.03 -6.29 -45.08
N LYS A 157 -5.01 -6.04 -44.24
CA LYS A 157 -4.14 -7.04 -43.62
C LYS A 157 -3.73 -6.70 -42.17
N LEU A 158 -4.53 -5.90 -41.47
CA LEU A 158 -4.34 -5.68 -40.03
C LEU A 158 -4.88 -6.89 -39.26
N TYR A 159 -4.13 -7.99 -39.26
CA TYR A 159 -4.27 -9.01 -38.23
C TYR A 159 -3.99 -8.32 -36.88
N GLY A 160 -5.06 -7.96 -36.17
CA GLY A 160 -5.07 -7.30 -34.86
C GLY A 160 -4.72 -8.27 -33.73
N GLY A 161 -3.59 -8.98 -33.86
CA GLY A 161 -3.06 -9.81 -32.78
C GLY A 161 -2.33 -8.94 -31.75
N PHE A 162 -2.48 -9.26 -30.47
CA PHE A 162 -1.74 -8.63 -29.40
C PHE A 162 -0.23 -8.82 -29.61
N ARG A 163 0.50 -7.73 -29.91
CA ARG A 163 1.95 -7.80 -30.14
C ARG A 163 2.70 -7.73 -28.82
N ARG A 164 3.80 -8.49 -28.74
CA ARG A 164 4.67 -8.56 -27.57
C ARG A 164 6.11 -8.25 -27.91
N ALA A 165 6.83 -7.77 -26.90
CA ALA A 165 8.27 -7.77 -26.88
C ALA A 165 8.75 -8.82 -25.88
N GLY A 166 10.05 -8.79 -25.58
CA GLY A 166 10.65 -9.65 -24.58
C GLY A 166 10.17 -9.43 -23.14
N THR A 167 10.86 -10.07 -22.20
CA THR A 167 10.60 -9.89 -20.78
C THR A 167 10.85 -8.45 -20.35
N MET A 168 9.95 -7.89 -19.53
CA MET A 168 10.09 -6.51 -19.08
C MET A 168 11.22 -6.41 -18.05
N ALA A 169 12.21 -5.57 -18.31
CA ALA A 169 13.32 -5.28 -17.41
C ALA A 169 12.93 -4.24 -16.36
N ALA A 170 12.25 -3.17 -16.78
CA ALA A 170 11.71 -2.13 -15.90
C ALA A 170 10.56 -1.38 -16.60
N ALA A 171 9.76 -0.67 -15.80
CA ALA A 171 8.72 0.21 -16.32
C ALA A 171 8.78 1.62 -15.70
N LEU A 172 8.49 2.63 -16.51
CA LEU A 172 8.46 4.03 -16.10
C LEU A 172 7.13 4.64 -16.47
N VAL A 173 6.38 5.10 -15.46
CA VAL A 173 5.15 5.86 -15.70
C VAL A 173 5.49 7.34 -15.68
N ILE A 174 5.10 8.05 -16.74
CA ILE A 174 5.37 9.48 -16.92
C ILE A 174 4.08 10.26 -16.78
N LYS A 175 4.05 11.18 -15.82
CA LYS A 175 2.95 12.09 -15.56
C LYS A 175 3.46 13.53 -15.44
N VAL A 176 2.60 14.48 -15.75
CA VAL A 176 2.83 15.91 -15.55
C VAL A 176 1.67 16.44 -14.74
N ALA A 177 1.95 17.08 -13.61
CA ALA A 177 0.92 17.66 -12.76
C ALA A 177 0.23 18.83 -13.46
N GLU A 178 -1.10 18.92 -13.34
CA GLU A 178 -1.91 19.97 -13.99
C GLU A 178 -1.66 21.37 -13.40
N GLN A 179 -1.41 21.46 -12.09
CA GLN A 179 -1.19 22.72 -11.39
C GLN A 179 0.01 22.63 -10.46
N GLY A 180 1.05 23.41 -10.76
CA GLY A 180 2.18 23.59 -9.87
C GLY A 180 1.88 24.62 -8.79
N ASN A 181 1.63 24.17 -7.56
CA ASN A 181 1.52 25.05 -6.39
C ASN A 181 2.90 25.45 -5.83
N HIS A 182 3.94 25.48 -6.67
CA HIS A 182 5.32 25.43 -6.20
C HIS A 182 6.22 26.45 -6.85
N ASN A 183 7.13 26.99 -6.04
CA ASN A 183 8.11 28.00 -6.44
C ASN A 183 9.22 27.46 -7.35
N GLU A 184 9.27 26.16 -7.61
CA GLU A 184 10.36 25.46 -8.34
C GLU A 184 9.80 24.25 -9.12
N ASP A 185 10.46 23.90 -10.22
CA ASP A 185 10.14 22.68 -10.97
C ASP A 185 10.57 21.48 -10.12
N SER A 186 9.63 20.58 -9.82
CA SER A 186 9.87 19.43 -8.95
C SER A 186 9.46 18.12 -9.60
N LEU A 187 10.16 17.05 -9.24
CA LEU A 187 9.82 15.68 -9.63
C LEU A 187 9.28 14.95 -8.40
N ASN A 188 8.00 14.60 -8.42
CA ASN A 188 7.41 13.73 -7.42
C ASN A 188 7.66 12.28 -7.82
N ILE A 189 8.16 11.48 -6.88
CA ILE A 189 8.40 10.06 -7.05
C ILE A 189 7.38 9.28 -6.23
N TYR A 190 6.66 8.38 -6.89
CA TYR A 190 5.69 7.47 -6.27
C TYR A 190 6.16 6.02 -6.47
N PRO A 191 6.74 5.41 -5.43
CA PRO A 191 7.28 4.05 -5.49
C PRO A 191 6.39 2.97 -4.85
N GLU A 192 5.42 3.31 -3.99
CA GLU A 192 4.65 2.30 -3.27
C GLU A 192 3.67 1.57 -4.19
N ALA A 193 3.82 0.25 -4.30
CA ALA A 193 2.98 -0.65 -5.08
C ALA A 193 1.95 -1.42 -4.23
N SER A 194 1.24 -2.36 -4.85
CA SER A 194 0.28 -3.26 -4.21
C SER A 194 0.90 -3.98 -3.00
N ASN A 195 0.14 -4.08 -1.91
CA ASN A 195 0.56 -4.71 -0.65
C ASN A 195 1.85 -4.13 -0.02
N GLY A 196 2.19 -2.88 -0.35
CA GLY A 196 3.33 -2.17 0.23
C GLY A 196 4.67 -2.61 -0.31
N GLN A 197 4.67 -3.32 -1.44
CA GLN A 197 5.89 -3.66 -2.13
C GLN A 197 6.57 -2.42 -2.72
N MET A 198 7.90 -2.44 -2.73
CA MET A 198 8.72 -1.38 -3.30
C MET A 198 9.47 -1.88 -4.54
N PRO A 199 9.73 -1.03 -5.54
CA PRO A 199 10.65 -1.34 -6.62
C PRO A 199 12.07 -1.43 -6.08
N ASN A 200 12.97 -2.04 -6.84
CA ASN A 200 14.38 -2.04 -6.49
C ASN A 200 14.89 -0.60 -6.26
N LEU A 201 15.59 -0.38 -5.14
CA LEU A 201 16.11 0.92 -4.74
C LEU A 201 17.04 1.55 -5.79
N ASP A 202 17.75 0.75 -6.60
CA ASP A 202 18.62 1.28 -7.65
C ASP A 202 17.85 2.09 -8.69
N LEU A 203 16.62 1.68 -9.03
CA LEU A 203 15.76 2.43 -9.95
C LEU A 203 15.42 3.82 -9.38
N ILE A 204 15.10 3.89 -8.08
CA ILE A 204 14.85 5.16 -7.39
C ILE A 204 16.12 6.01 -7.36
N ASN A 205 17.26 5.40 -7.03
CA ASN A 205 18.54 6.09 -6.94
C ASN A 205 18.98 6.68 -8.28
N ILE A 206 18.79 5.96 -9.39
CA ILE A 206 19.07 6.44 -10.75
C ILE A 206 18.22 7.68 -11.06
N VAL A 207 16.90 7.59 -10.82
CA VAL A 207 15.99 8.71 -11.05
C VAL A 207 16.38 9.92 -10.18
N ASN A 208 16.63 9.71 -8.89
CA ASN A 208 17.00 10.76 -7.96
C ASN A 208 18.34 11.41 -8.35
N TYR A 209 19.35 10.60 -8.68
CA TYR A 209 20.67 11.08 -9.09
C TYR A 209 20.60 11.92 -10.36
N LEU A 210 19.93 11.42 -11.41
CA LEU A 210 19.76 12.13 -12.68
C LEU A 210 18.89 13.38 -12.52
N GLY A 211 17.80 13.30 -11.76
CA GLY A 211 16.93 14.43 -11.51
C GLY A 211 17.65 15.58 -10.80
N VAL A 212 18.37 15.29 -9.71
CA VAL A 212 19.10 16.31 -8.96
C VAL A 212 20.34 16.82 -9.71
N HIS A 213 21.24 15.93 -10.14
CA HIS A 213 22.58 16.31 -10.61
C HIS A 213 22.65 16.64 -12.10
N LYS A 214 21.77 16.07 -12.94
CA LYS A 214 21.77 16.37 -14.39
C LYS A 214 20.72 17.42 -14.75
N GLN A 215 19.52 17.33 -14.18
CA GLN A 215 18.38 18.17 -14.58
C GLN A 215 18.09 19.33 -13.64
N GLY A 216 18.72 19.37 -12.46
CA GLY A 216 18.49 20.40 -11.45
C GLY A 216 17.05 20.40 -10.91
N LEU A 217 16.38 19.26 -10.95
CA LEU A 217 15.01 19.09 -10.45
C LEU A 217 15.04 18.82 -8.95
N ARG A 218 14.11 19.44 -8.22
CA ARG A 218 13.90 19.13 -6.81
C ARG A 218 13.07 17.86 -6.69
N ILE A 219 13.67 16.81 -6.16
CA ILE A 219 12.96 15.54 -5.93
C ILE A 219 12.10 15.65 -4.68
N LYS A 220 10.86 15.20 -4.79
CA LYS A 220 9.89 15.13 -3.70
C LYS A 220 9.37 13.71 -3.56
N VAL A 221 9.27 13.30 -2.30
CA VAL A 221 8.59 12.08 -1.88
C VAL A 221 7.44 12.53 -0.96
N LYS A 222 6.38 11.72 -0.90
CA LYS A 222 5.22 12.02 -0.07
C LYS A 222 5.62 12.15 1.42
N LYS A 223 5.06 13.15 2.09
CA LYS A 223 5.33 13.45 3.51
C LYS A 223 4.02 13.57 4.28
N MET A 224 4.03 13.18 5.55
CA MET A 224 2.90 13.39 6.45
C MET A 224 2.92 14.82 7.00
N PHE A 225 2.03 15.68 6.50
CA PHE A 225 2.06 17.12 6.78
C PHE A 225 1.87 17.47 8.27
N SER A 226 1.06 16.70 9.01
CA SER A 226 0.85 16.91 10.45
C SER A 226 2.16 16.84 11.27
N LEU A 227 3.13 16.02 10.83
CA LEU A 227 4.39 15.85 11.53
C LEU A 227 5.38 17.00 11.26
N LEU A 228 5.27 17.70 10.12
CA LEU A 228 6.18 18.80 9.77
C LEU A 228 6.09 20.00 10.73
N GLY A 229 4.92 20.21 11.34
CA GLY A 229 4.68 21.27 12.33
C GLY A 229 4.81 20.81 13.79
N SER A 230 5.16 19.56 14.04
CA SER A 230 5.13 18.99 15.40
C SER A 230 6.25 19.55 16.28
N ARG A 231 5.89 20.38 17.26
CA ARG A 231 6.83 20.94 18.24
C ARG A 231 7.58 19.85 19.02
N TRP A 232 6.94 18.72 19.29
CA TRP A 232 7.57 17.59 19.96
C TRP A 232 8.69 16.97 19.12
N LEU A 233 8.46 16.78 17.82
CA LEU A 233 9.50 16.27 16.91
C LEU A 233 10.67 17.25 16.77
N TYR A 234 10.41 18.57 16.75
CA TYR A 234 11.48 19.56 16.76
C TYR A 234 12.32 19.52 18.04
N THR A 235 11.68 19.38 19.22
CA THR A 235 12.41 19.21 20.48
C THR A 235 13.29 17.96 20.45
N LEU A 236 12.75 16.84 19.98
CA LEU A 236 13.49 15.58 19.87
C LEU A 236 14.64 15.69 18.86
N GLY A 237 14.40 16.32 17.71
CA GLY A 237 15.43 16.64 16.72
C GLY A 237 16.54 17.50 17.31
N GLY A 238 16.21 18.52 18.11
CA GLY A 238 17.18 19.36 18.80
C GLY A 238 18.03 18.60 19.83
N ILE A 239 17.46 17.59 20.51
CA ILE A 239 18.22 16.69 21.39
C ILE A 239 19.22 15.87 20.57
N PHE A 240 18.79 15.26 19.45
CA PHE A 240 19.69 14.49 18.58
C PHE A 240 20.78 15.35 17.93
N GLU A 241 20.45 16.59 17.56
CA GLU A 241 21.40 17.55 17.05
C GLU A 241 22.46 17.91 18.10
N SER A 242 22.04 18.17 19.34
CA SER A 242 22.92 18.44 20.48
C SER A 242 23.82 17.24 20.80
N LEU A 243 23.27 16.02 20.81
CA LEU A 243 24.04 14.79 20.99
C LEU A 243 25.05 14.58 19.86
N GLY A 244 24.69 14.91 18.62
CA GLY A 244 25.60 14.87 17.48
C GLY A 244 26.77 15.85 17.62
N GLN A 245 26.52 17.05 18.14
CA GLN A 245 27.57 18.04 18.43
C GLN A 245 28.52 17.55 19.54
N ILE A 246 27.98 16.95 20.60
CA ILE A 246 28.78 16.33 21.68
C ILE A 246 29.60 15.16 21.14
N ALA A 247 29.02 14.32 20.28
CA ALA A 247 29.74 13.21 19.67
C ALA A 247 30.91 13.69 18.79
N ARG A 248 30.71 14.76 18.00
CA ARG A 248 31.78 15.37 17.20
C ARG A 248 32.88 16.01 18.04
N SER A 249 32.56 16.54 19.22
CA SER A 249 33.59 17.08 20.12
C SER A 249 34.45 15.99 20.73
N LEU A 250 33.92 14.76 20.88
CA LEU A 250 34.68 13.59 21.33
C LEU A 250 35.53 12.97 20.22
N ASN A 251 35.01 12.88 19.00
CA ASN A 251 35.75 12.40 17.85
C ASN A 251 35.30 13.11 16.55
N PRO A 252 36.16 13.91 15.90
CA PRO A 252 35.82 14.63 14.67
C PRO A 252 35.43 13.72 13.49
N GLU A 253 35.90 12.48 13.47
CA GLU A 253 35.57 11.49 12.41
C GLU A 253 34.12 10.98 12.52
N TRP A 254 33.48 11.17 13.67
CA TRP A 254 32.12 10.72 13.89
C TRP A 254 31.11 11.63 13.19
N LYS A 255 30.55 11.15 12.08
CA LYS A 255 29.50 11.82 11.31
C LYS A 255 28.11 11.73 11.97
N PHE A 256 28.03 11.79 13.29
CA PHE A 256 26.76 11.85 14.01
C PHE A 256 26.21 13.29 13.98
N GLY A 257 24.88 13.43 13.95
CA GLY A 257 24.18 14.70 14.02
C GLY A 257 23.42 15.03 12.74
N ILE A 258 22.12 14.77 12.80
CA ILE A 258 21.11 15.20 11.83
C ILE A 258 20.57 16.53 12.36
N SER A 259 20.35 17.53 11.49
CA SER A 259 19.73 18.79 11.93
C SER A 259 18.30 18.54 12.41
N ALA A 260 17.79 19.34 13.35
CA ALA A 260 16.41 19.18 13.82
C ALA A 260 15.38 19.23 12.67
N THR A 261 15.61 20.08 11.67
CA THR A 261 14.76 20.18 10.47
C THR A 261 14.80 18.90 9.64
N GLU A 262 15.99 18.36 9.40
CA GLU A 262 16.15 17.12 8.63
C GLU A 262 15.59 15.91 9.39
N TYR A 263 15.67 15.90 10.72
CA TYR A 263 15.06 14.88 11.56
C TYR A 263 13.52 14.90 11.43
N VAL A 264 12.91 16.09 11.52
CA VAL A 264 11.45 16.26 11.38
C VAL A 264 10.98 15.88 9.98
N GLU A 265 11.68 16.35 8.94
CA GLU A 265 11.36 15.96 7.56
C GLU A 265 11.55 14.46 7.33
N GLY A 266 12.60 13.88 7.93
CA GLY A 266 12.89 12.45 7.91
C GLY A 266 11.77 11.62 8.51
N ALA A 267 11.32 12.00 9.71
CA ALA A 267 10.23 11.36 10.42
C ALA A 267 8.89 11.48 9.67
N ALA A 268 8.61 12.66 9.08
CA ALA A 268 7.40 12.88 8.29
C ALA A 268 7.37 12.03 7.01
N THR A 269 8.52 11.84 6.37
CA THR A 269 8.66 10.98 5.17
C THR A 269 8.55 9.50 5.57
N LEU A 270 9.23 9.09 6.65
CA LEU A 270 9.18 7.73 7.18
C LEU A 270 7.74 7.31 7.55
N ALA A 271 7.02 8.18 8.26
CA ALA A 271 5.62 7.93 8.63
C ALA A 271 4.72 7.82 7.39
N SER A 272 4.94 8.66 6.36
CA SER A 272 4.21 8.53 5.11
C SER A 272 4.54 7.23 4.37
N SER A 273 5.81 6.83 4.35
CA SER A 273 6.23 5.58 3.70
C SER A 273 5.63 4.36 4.41
N LEU A 274 5.68 4.32 5.75
CA LEU A 274 5.01 3.29 6.55
C LEU A 274 3.50 3.27 6.32
N TYR A 275 2.86 4.44 6.25
CA TYR A 275 1.42 4.52 6.03
C TYR A 275 1.02 3.99 4.65
N CYS A 276 1.67 4.45 3.57
CA CYS A 276 1.38 4.00 2.21
C CYS A 276 1.66 2.49 2.04
N GLN A 277 2.79 2.00 2.58
CA GLN A 277 3.11 0.56 2.54
C GLN A 277 2.15 -0.28 3.39
N GLY A 278 1.75 0.25 4.56
CA GLY A 278 0.75 -0.36 5.43
C GLY A 278 -0.54 -0.55 4.65
N LEU A 279 -1.14 0.55 4.17
CA LEU A 279 -2.37 0.53 3.38
C LEU A 279 -2.33 -0.45 2.22
N GLY A 280 -1.17 -0.65 1.59
CA GLY A 280 -1.01 -1.60 0.48
C GLY A 280 -1.74 -1.21 -0.80
N VAL A 281 -2.24 0.03 -0.87
CA VAL A 281 -2.86 0.60 -2.06
C VAL A 281 -1.76 1.26 -2.90
N PRO A 282 -1.62 0.92 -4.19
CA PRO A 282 -0.57 1.46 -5.03
C PRO A 282 -0.76 2.97 -5.23
N THR A 283 0.33 3.71 -5.15
CA THR A 283 0.33 5.18 -5.28
C THR A 283 0.21 5.65 -6.73
N GLY A 284 0.34 4.74 -7.69
CA GLY A 284 0.15 5.01 -9.10
C GLY A 284 0.02 3.73 -9.93
N PRO A 285 -0.10 3.86 -11.26
CA PRO A 285 -0.32 2.71 -12.15
C PRO A 285 0.90 1.78 -12.24
N HIS A 286 2.07 2.21 -11.78
CA HIS A 286 3.26 1.36 -11.66
C HIS A 286 3.01 0.15 -10.74
N GLY A 287 2.07 0.24 -9.79
CA GLY A 287 1.79 -0.85 -8.87
C GLY A 287 1.43 -2.16 -9.57
N ALA A 288 0.77 -2.09 -10.74
CA ALA A 288 0.35 -3.27 -11.50
C ALA A 288 1.53 -4.10 -12.03
N PHE A 289 2.68 -3.46 -12.27
CA PHE A 289 3.90 -4.16 -12.70
C PHE A 289 4.50 -5.01 -11.59
N ARG A 290 4.27 -4.62 -10.33
CA ARG A 290 4.88 -5.29 -9.19
C ARG A 290 4.27 -6.67 -8.93
N ASP A 291 2.99 -6.85 -9.27
CA ASP A 291 2.32 -8.17 -9.27
C ASP A 291 3.04 -9.18 -10.20
N TYR A 292 3.75 -8.68 -11.23
CA TYR A 292 4.53 -9.47 -12.19
C TYR A 292 6.04 -9.39 -11.95
N GLN A 293 6.48 -8.94 -10.78
CA GLN A 293 7.90 -8.78 -10.41
C GLN A 293 8.71 -7.90 -11.38
N VAL A 294 8.05 -6.92 -12.01
CA VAL A 294 8.71 -5.91 -12.84
C VAL A 294 8.91 -4.66 -11.99
N ASP A 295 10.16 -4.20 -11.91
CA ASP A 295 10.47 -2.97 -11.18
C ASP A 295 9.93 -1.76 -11.94
N ALA A 296 9.05 -1.01 -11.28
CA ALA A 296 8.36 0.10 -11.89
C ALA A 296 8.22 1.29 -10.94
N ILE A 297 8.23 2.50 -11.49
CA ILE A 297 8.09 3.73 -10.71
C ILE A 297 7.22 4.75 -11.45
N THR A 298 6.42 5.52 -10.70
CA THR A 298 5.69 6.66 -11.28
C THR A 298 6.40 7.97 -11.00
N LEU A 299 6.70 8.67 -12.08
CA LEU A 299 7.35 9.98 -12.10
C LEU A 299 6.32 11.03 -12.49
N GLU A 300 6.08 11.97 -11.58
CA GLU A 300 5.22 13.12 -11.87
C GLU A 300 6.04 14.40 -11.84
N ILE A 301 6.20 15.00 -13.03
CA ILE A 301 6.94 16.25 -13.19
C ILE A 301 5.96 17.41 -12.95
N SER A 302 6.22 18.22 -11.93
CA SER A 302 5.42 19.38 -11.57
C SER A 302 6.12 20.67 -12.00
N PRO A 303 5.56 21.44 -12.95
CA PRO A 303 6.14 22.71 -13.39
C PRO A 303 5.87 23.82 -12.36
N LYS A 304 6.83 24.72 -12.13
CA LYS A 304 6.73 25.89 -11.23
C LYS A 304 5.61 26.86 -11.63
N VAL A 305 5.35 27.01 -12.92
CA VAL A 305 4.22 27.78 -13.46
C VAL A 305 3.69 26.99 -14.64
N SER A 306 2.37 27.01 -14.83
CA SER A 306 1.76 26.47 -16.05
C SER A 306 2.56 26.95 -17.28
N PRO A 307 3.03 26.04 -18.14
CA PRO A 307 3.85 26.39 -19.31
C PRO A 307 2.97 27.04 -20.39
N SER A 308 2.50 28.26 -20.11
CA SER A 308 1.71 29.10 -21.00
C SER A 308 2.58 29.69 -22.12
N LYS A 309 3.83 30.04 -21.80
CA LYS A 309 4.82 30.50 -22.78
C LYS A 309 5.48 29.31 -23.49
N MET A 310 5.49 29.34 -24.82
CA MET A 310 6.04 28.29 -25.68
C MET A 310 7.49 27.91 -25.35
N ILE A 311 8.37 28.90 -25.12
CA ILE A 311 9.79 28.67 -24.78
C ILE A 311 9.93 27.81 -23.52
N ARG A 312 9.18 28.16 -22.47
CA ARG A 312 9.21 27.44 -21.19
C ARG A 312 8.61 26.04 -21.30
N ARG A 313 7.59 25.88 -22.15
CA ARG A 313 7.02 24.57 -22.47
C ARG A 313 8.06 23.65 -23.13
N ASN A 314 8.79 24.18 -24.12
CA ASN A 314 9.82 23.41 -24.82
C ASN A 314 10.97 23.03 -23.89
N GLU A 315 11.42 23.95 -23.04
CA GLU A 315 12.44 23.68 -22.03
C GLU A 315 11.98 22.60 -21.03
N PHE A 316 10.72 22.68 -20.58
CA PHE A 316 10.14 21.70 -19.67
C PHE A 316 10.08 20.30 -20.30
N ILE A 317 9.57 20.20 -21.54
CA ILE A 317 9.51 18.94 -22.29
C ILE A 317 10.92 18.37 -22.50
N LEU A 318 11.89 19.22 -22.86
CA LEU A 318 13.28 18.83 -23.05
C LEU A 318 13.89 18.28 -21.75
N ARG A 319 13.73 18.96 -20.62
CA ARG A 319 14.22 18.49 -19.31
C ARG A 319 13.60 17.16 -18.91
N GLY A 320 12.28 17.01 -19.07
CA GLY A 320 11.57 15.75 -18.82
C GLY A 320 12.07 14.62 -19.73
N GLY A 321 12.23 14.92 -21.02
CA GLY A 321 12.76 13.98 -22.00
C GLY A 321 14.19 13.53 -21.70
N MET A 322 15.09 14.46 -21.34
CA MET A 322 16.48 14.13 -20.97
C MET A 322 16.56 13.31 -19.68
N LEU A 323 15.67 13.54 -18.71
CA LEU A 323 15.57 12.69 -17.52
C LEU A 323 15.19 11.26 -17.91
N ILE A 324 14.12 11.11 -18.67
CA ILE A 324 13.59 9.80 -19.09
C ILE A 324 14.61 9.07 -19.96
N GLU A 325 15.21 9.74 -20.94
CA GLU A 325 16.28 9.19 -21.77
C GLU A 325 17.45 8.70 -20.91
N GLY A 326 17.87 9.50 -19.91
CA GLY A 326 18.92 9.12 -18.98
C GLY A 326 18.60 7.83 -18.21
N VAL A 327 17.37 7.72 -17.69
CA VAL A 327 16.90 6.50 -17.00
C VAL A 327 16.86 5.31 -17.95
N ILE A 328 16.32 5.48 -19.17
CA ILE A 328 16.26 4.42 -20.18
C ILE A 328 17.67 3.95 -20.56
N ARG A 329 18.62 4.87 -20.77
CA ARG A 329 20.02 4.52 -21.04
C ARG A 329 20.63 3.71 -19.90
N SER A 330 20.37 4.10 -18.65
CA SER A 330 20.82 3.35 -17.48
C SER A 330 20.25 1.93 -17.46
N VAL A 331 18.95 1.76 -17.66
CA VAL A 331 18.29 0.43 -17.69
C VAL A 331 18.71 -0.40 -18.91
N ASN A 332 18.87 0.24 -20.08
CA ASN A 332 19.29 -0.41 -21.32
C ASN A 332 20.65 -1.09 -21.19
N ASN A 333 21.56 -0.46 -20.44
CA ASN A 333 22.92 -0.95 -20.21
C ASN A 333 23.02 -2.02 -19.11
N LEU A 334 21.92 -2.32 -18.39
CA LEU A 334 21.92 -3.41 -17.41
C LEU A 334 21.99 -4.75 -18.15
N LEU A 335 22.96 -5.58 -17.78
CA LEU A 335 23.08 -6.94 -18.30
C LEU A 335 22.15 -7.92 -17.57
N GLU A 336 21.84 -7.63 -16.31
CA GLU A 336 21.01 -8.44 -15.45
C GLU A 336 19.88 -7.59 -14.88
N LYS A 337 18.77 -8.23 -14.51
CA LYS A 337 17.67 -7.57 -13.80
C LYS A 337 18.19 -7.00 -12.47
N PHE A 338 17.51 -5.99 -11.91
CA PHE A 338 17.89 -5.45 -10.61
C PHE A 338 17.81 -6.54 -9.52
N HIS A 339 18.93 -6.87 -8.89
CA HIS A 339 19.01 -7.98 -7.93
C HIS A 339 19.95 -7.75 -6.73
N GLN A 340 20.89 -6.80 -6.82
CA GLN A 340 21.86 -6.54 -5.74
C GLN A 340 21.30 -5.62 -4.64
N SER A 341 20.45 -4.67 -5.01
CA SER A 341 19.91 -3.68 -4.07
C SER A 341 18.64 -4.12 -3.36
N PHE A 342 18.31 -3.43 -2.26
CA PHE A 342 17.21 -3.77 -1.36
C PHE A 342 15.82 -3.63 -2.01
N PHE A 343 14.95 -4.59 -1.70
CA PHE A 343 13.51 -4.56 -2.01
C PHE A 343 12.63 -4.22 -0.80
N LEU A 344 13.20 -4.31 0.41
CA LEU A 344 12.55 -4.02 1.68
C LEU A 344 13.25 -2.83 2.34
N TYR A 345 12.66 -1.65 2.18
CA TYR A 345 13.18 -0.41 2.73
C TYR A 345 12.05 0.60 2.99
N LEU A 346 12.34 1.54 3.89
CA LEU A 346 11.49 2.68 4.18
C LEU A 346 12.21 3.96 3.74
N LEU A 347 11.51 4.86 3.06
CA LEU A 347 12.08 6.14 2.65
C LEU A 347 12.05 7.14 3.80
N THR A 348 13.19 7.76 4.09
CA THR A 348 13.30 8.88 5.04
C THR A 348 13.56 10.20 4.33
N SER A 349 14.07 10.16 3.10
CA SER A 349 14.20 11.32 2.22
C SER A 349 14.23 10.84 0.77
N SER A 350 14.29 11.77 -0.20
CA SER A 350 14.48 11.43 -1.61
C SER A 350 15.82 10.71 -1.88
N SER A 351 16.80 10.87 -0.99
CA SER A 351 18.15 10.30 -1.11
C SER A 351 18.56 9.42 0.08
N LYS A 352 17.65 9.15 1.03
CA LYS A 352 17.95 8.39 2.25
C LYS A 352 16.86 7.35 2.50
N PHE A 353 17.28 6.17 2.90
CA PHE A 353 16.42 5.04 3.19
C PHE A 353 16.89 4.32 4.45
N VAL A 354 15.99 3.54 5.03
CA VAL A 354 16.28 2.60 6.12
C VAL A 354 16.04 1.19 5.59
N SER A 355 17.06 0.36 5.60
CA SER A 355 16.97 -1.04 5.16
C SER A 355 16.30 -1.92 6.21
N VAL A 356 15.79 -3.07 5.76
CA VAL A 356 15.20 -4.11 6.62
C VAL A 356 16.05 -4.49 7.82
N GLY A 357 17.37 -4.61 7.67
CA GLY A 357 18.26 -4.96 8.78
C GLY A 357 18.24 -3.94 9.93
N ILE A 358 17.92 -2.68 9.66
CA ILE A 358 17.92 -1.60 10.65
C ILE A 358 16.53 -1.46 11.28
N TYR A 359 15.47 -1.41 10.48
CA TYR A 359 14.12 -1.17 11.02
C TYR A 359 13.54 -2.40 11.75
N MET A 360 14.04 -3.61 11.50
CA MET A 360 13.58 -4.81 12.22
C MET A 360 13.98 -4.81 13.70
N ILE A 361 15.06 -4.09 14.06
CA ILE A 361 15.56 -3.98 15.44
C ILE A 361 14.55 -3.27 16.35
N PRO A 362 14.09 -2.03 16.06
CA PRO A 362 13.10 -1.37 16.90
C PRO A 362 11.77 -2.14 16.96
N PHE A 363 11.33 -2.76 15.87
CA PHE A 363 10.15 -3.64 15.88
C PHE A 363 10.30 -4.80 16.86
N ALA A 364 11.43 -5.52 16.79
CA ALA A 364 11.73 -6.62 17.71
C ALA A 364 11.75 -6.15 19.17
N LEU A 365 12.41 -5.01 19.46
CA LEU A 365 12.43 -4.40 20.79
C LEU A 365 11.03 -4.00 21.28
N LEU A 366 10.15 -3.58 20.37
CA LEU A 366 8.77 -3.22 20.67
C LEU A 366 7.93 -4.45 21.05
N ILE A 367 8.10 -5.60 20.36
CA ILE A 367 7.27 -6.80 20.61
C ILE A 367 7.82 -7.75 21.68
N VAL A 368 9.13 -7.77 21.95
CA VAL A 368 9.79 -8.66 22.94
C VAL A 368 9.19 -8.61 24.36
N PRO A 369 8.73 -7.46 24.90
CA PRO A 369 8.08 -7.41 26.20
C PRO A 369 6.82 -8.28 26.30
N LEU A 370 6.14 -8.57 25.18
CA LEU A 370 4.91 -9.35 25.16
C LEU A 370 5.09 -10.80 25.65
N PRO A 371 5.94 -11.64 25.03
CA PRO A 371 6.15 -13.02 25.48
C PRO A 371 6.74 -13.09 26.89
N ILE A 372 7.60 -12.14 27.28
CA ILE A 372 8.17 -12.07 28.64
C ILE A 372 7.04 -11.85 29.66
N LEU A 373 6.16 -10.89 29.42
CA LEU A 373 5.01 -10.62 30.29
C LEU A 373 4.01 -11.77 30.30
N ALA A 374 3.76 -12.41 29.14
CA ALA A 374 2.89 -13.57 29.07
C ALA A 374 3.44 -14.73 29.93
N ALA A 375 4.75 -14.99 29.84
CA ALA A 375 5.41 -16.01 30.65
C ALA A 375 5.39 -15.66 32.15
N SER A 376 5.64 -14.41 32.52
CA SER A 376 5.62 -13.99 33.93
C SER A 376 4.22 -14.13 34.53
N LEU A 377 3.17 -13.73 33.80
CA LEU A 377 1.79 -13.87 34.25
C LEU A 377 1.37 -15.33 34.40
N HIS A 378 1.86 -16.21 33.52
CA HIS A 378 1.60 -17.65 33.62
C HIS A 378 2.30 -18.25 34.85
N ALA A 379 3.55 -17.85 35.11
CA ALA A 379 4.32 -18.30 36.28
C ALA A 379 3.75 -17.75 37.61
N ASP A 380 3.24 -16.53 37.64
CA ASP A 380 2.61 -15.97 38.84
C ASP A 380 1.23 -16.60 39.10
N ALA A 381 0.46 -16.87 38.04
CA ALA A 381 -0.79 -17.61 38.15
C ALA A 381 -0.54 -19.01 38.74
N SER A 382 0.54 -19.69 38.34
CA SER A 382 0.86 -21.03 38.85
C SER A 382 1.28 -21.03 40.33
N LYS A 383 1.90 -19.96 40.84
CA LYS A 383 2.28 -19.80 42.25
C LYS A 383 1.12 -19.43 43.18
N SER A 384 0.08 -18.79 42.66
CA SER A 384 -1.04 -18.26 43.47
C SER A 384 -2.06 -19.31 43.96
N THR A 385 -1.90 -20.58 43.55
CA THR A 385 -2.73 -21.71 43.98
C THR A 385 -2.17 -22.28 45.29
N PRO A 386 -2.97 -22.45 46.37
CA PRO A 386 -2.46 -22.99 47.64
C PRO A 386 -1.86 -24.38 47.43
N GLN A 387 -0.62 -24.61 47.88
CA GLN A 387 -0.03 -25.94 47.95
C GLN A 387 -0.83 -26.79 48.95
N SER A 388 -1.73 -27.64 48.45
CA SER A 388 -2.20 -28.80 49.19
C SER A 388 -1.20 -29.94 48.98
N THR A 389 -0.76 -30.54 50.08
CA THR A 389 0.32 -31.53 50.21
C THR A 389 0.02 -32.93 49.61
N SER A 390 -0.67 -33.02 48.47
CA SER A 390 -1.00 -34.31 47.84
C SER A 390 -0.86 -34.28 46.31
N SER A 391 0.03 -35.16 45.83
CA SER A 391 0.27 -35.63 44.44
C SER A 391 0.53 -34.60 43.32
N SER A 392 1.76 -34.62 42.80
CA SER A 392 2.27 -33.77 41.71
C SER A 392 1.54 -33.91 40.37
N GLU A 393 0.78 -34.99 40.12
CA GLU A 393 0.11 -35.23 38.83
C GLU A 393 -1.25 -34.52 38.71
N VAL A 394 -2.03 -34.46 39.79
CA VAL A 394 -3.40 -33.87 39.77
C VAL A 394 -3.33 -32.35 39.66
N ASP A 395 -2.33 -31.73 40.30
CA ASP A 395 -2.15 -30.27 40.29
C ASP A 395 -1.63 -29.74 38.93
N VAL A 396 -0.86 -30.55 38.18
CA VAL A 396 -0.45 -30.23 36.79
C VAL A 396 -1.65 -30.30 35.84
N SER A 397 -2.50 -31.32 35.99
CA SER A 397 -3.73 -31.46 35.20
C SER A 397 -4.66 -30.25 35.38
N HIS A 398 -4.94 -29.85 36.62
CA HIS A 398 -5.83 -28.73 36.91
C HIS A 398 -5.31 -27.37 36.37
N LYS A 399 -3.99 -27.15 36.38
CA LYS A 399 -3.34 -25.97 35.78
C LYS A 399 -3.47 -25.94 34.26
N SER A 400 -3.26 -27.08 33.61
CA SER A 400 -3.44 -27.24 32.16
C SER A 400 -4.89 -26.92 31.75
N TRP A 401 -5.87 -27.38 32.52
CA TRP A 401 -7.29 -27.09 32.31
C TRP A 401 -7.65 -25.60 32.46
N LYS A 402 -7.07 -24.88 33.44
CA LYS A 402 -7.29 -23.43 33.59
C LYS A 402 -6.74 -22.62 32.41
N TRP A 403 -5.55 -22.97 31.92
CA TRP A 403 -4.98 -22.35 30.72
C TRP A 403 -5.80 -22.70 29.48
N LEU A 404 -6.22 -23.95 29.33
CA LEU A 404 -7.05 -24.40 28.21
C LEU A 404 -8.40 -23.69 28.18
N ASN A 405 -9.04 -23.47 29.34
CA ASN A 405 -10.27 -22.68 29.43
C ASN A 405 -10.04 -21.21 29.03
N SER A 406 -8.89 -20.64 29.38
CA SER A 406 -8.49 -19.30 28.93
C SER A 406 -8.28 -19.26 27.41
N ALA A 407 -7.57 -20.24 26.85
CA ALA A 407 -7.36 -20.41 25.42
C ALA A 407 -8.67 -20.57 24.65
N ARG A 408 -9.61 -21.37 25.17
CA ARG A 408 -10.95 -21.52 24.60
C ARG A 408 -11.69 -20.18 24.53
N LYS A 409 -11.67 -19.38 25.60
CA LYS A 409 -12.29 -18.03 25.62
C LYS A 409 -11.68 -17.12 24.56
N VAL A 410 -10.35 -17.09 24.47
CA VAL A 410 -9.63 -16.27 23.47
C VAL A 410 -9.95 -16.73 22.04
N LEU A 411 -10.00 -18.04 21.80
CA LEU A 411 -10.35 -18.62 20.50
C LEU A 411 -11.77 -18.24 20.06
N VAL A 412 -12.75 -18.29 20.98
CA VAL A 412 -14.13 -17.87 20.68
C VAL A 412 -14.19 -16.40 20.27
N ILE A 413 -13.43 -15.52 20.94
CA ILE A 413 -13.36 -14.09 20.59
C ILE A 413 -12.69 -13.88 19.21
N HIS A 414 -11.63 -14.64 18.90
CA HIS A 414 -11.00 -14.56 17.58
C HIS A 414 -11.92 -15.09 16.47
N LEU A 415 -12.69 -16.15 16.73
CA LEU A 415 -13.74 -16.63 15.81
C LEU A 415 -14.81 -15.57 15.59
N TRP A 416 -15.23 -14.84 16.64
CA TRP A 416 -16.13 -13.70 16.50
C TRP A 416 -15.53 -12.61 15.61
N GLY A 417 -14.26 -12.25 15.83
CA GLY A 417 -13.54 -11.29 14.97
C GLY A 417 -13.52 -11.73 13.51
N ALA A 418 -13.27 -13.01 13.25
CA ALA A 418 -13.32 -13.58 11.90
C ALA A 418 -14.72 -13.52 11.29
N VAL A 419 -15.78 -13.69 12.07
CA VAL A 419 -17.16 -13.48 11.58
C VAL A 419 -17.38 -12.00 11.23
N VAL A 420 -16.95 -11.07 12.08
CA VAL A 420 -17.08 -9.62 11.88
C VAL A 420 -16.34 -9.15 10.62
N SER A 421 -15.17 -9.71 10.33
CA SER A 421 -14.41 -9.39 9.11
C SER A 421 -15.01 -9.97 7.83
N LEU A 422 -15.91 -10.95 7.93
CA LEU A 422 -16.69 -11.49 6.80
C LEU A 422 -18.00 -10.73 6.56
N LEU A 423 -18.53 -10.00 7.55
CA LEU A 423 -19.80 -9.27 7.43
C LEU A 423 -19.84 -8.25 6.28
N PRO A 424 -18.77 -7.50 5.96
CA PRO A 424 -18.80 -6.54 4.85
C PRO A 424 -19.20 -7.16 3.50
N TYR A 425 -18.94 -8.45 3.28
CA TYR A 425 -19.40 -9.21 2.11
C TYR A 425 -20.90 -9.10 1.90
N PHE A 426 -21.66 -9.34 2.97
CA PHE A 426 -23.12 -9.37 2.92
C PHE A 426 -23.71 -7.97 2.82
N VAL A 427 -23.05 -6.98 3.44
CA VAL A 427 -23.47 -5.58 3.39
C VAL A 427 -23.28 -5.00 1.98
N TYR A 428 -22.18 -5.33 1.31
CA TYR A 428 -21.89 -4.85 -0.05
C TYR A 428 -22.91 -5.35 -1.09
N GLN A 429 -23.56 -6.49 -0.86
CA GLN A 429 -24.58 -7.02 -1.77
C GLN A 429 -25.90 -6.24 -1.73
N ILE A 430 -26.08 -5.33 -0.75
CA ILE A 430 -27.30 -4.52 -0.63
C ILE A 430 -27.28 -3.42 -1.71
N PRO A 431 -28.16 -3.48 -2.72
CA PRO A 431 -28.15 -2.53 -3.82
C PRO A 431 -28.54 -1.11 -3.36
N ASN A 432 -27.93 -0.10 -3.97
CA ASN A 432 -28.21 1.34 -3.76
C ASN A 432 -28.01 1.84 -2.31
N SER A 433 -27.12 1.20 -1.54
CA SER A 433 -26.78 1.62 -0.19
C SER A 433 -25.71 2.72 -0.20
N THR A 434 -25.84 3.69 0.70
CA THR A 434 -24.79 4.71 0.93
C THR A 434 -23.67 4.17 1.82
N PRO A 435 -22.42 4.67 1.72
CA PRO A 435 -21.33 4.23 2.61
C PRO A 435 -21.65 4.41 4.11
N THR A 436 -22.39 5.47 4.45
CA THR A 436 -22.88 5.71 5.81
C THR A 436 -23.85 4.64 6.29
N THR A 437 -24.81 4.25 5.43
CA THR A 437 -25.75 3.16 5.78
C THR A 437 -25.02 1.84 5.95
N ASN A 438 -24.04 1.55 5.09
CA ASN A 438 -23.26 0.31 5.16
C ASN A 438 -22.44 0.21 6.45
N PHE A 439 -21.79 1.30 6.85
CA PHE A 439 -21.11 1.39 8.14
C PHE A 439 -22.06 1.13 9.31
N THR A 440 -23.24 1.76 9.33
CA THR A 440 -24.22 1.56 10.40
C THR A 440 -24.76 0.14 10.46
N VAL A 441 -25.08 -0.47 9.31
CA VAL A 441 -25.57 -1.85 9.22
C VAL A 441 -24.49 -2.82 9.69
N TRP A 442 -23.24 -2.63 9.27
CA TRP A 442 -22.10 -3.43 9.75
C TRP A 442 -21.89 -3.31 11.26
N GLY A 443 -22.01 -2.10 11.82
CA GLY A 443 -21.91 -1.88 13.26
C GLY A 443 -23.02 -2.58 14.05
N ILE A 444 -24.27 -2.49 13.59
CA ILE A 444 -25.42 -3.17 14.20
C ILE A 444 -25.27 -4.69 14.11
N LEU A 445 -24.87 -5.21 12.95
CA LEU A 445 -24.71 -6.64 12.73
C LEU A 445 -23.55 -7.21 13.56
N SER A 446 -22.46 -6.45 13.71
CA SER A 446 -21.34 -6.80 14.59
C SER A 446 -21.74 -6.84 16.07
N ALA A 447 -22.56 -5.88 16.52
CA ALA A 447 -23.10 -5.88 17.89
C ALA A 447 -24.07 -7.04 18.14
N PHE A 448 -24.93 -7.33 17.15
CA PHE A 448 -25.88 -8.44 17.22
C PHE A 448 -25.17 -9.80 17.20
N SER A 449 -24.12 -9.97 16.39
CA SER A 449 -23.33 -11.21 16.38
C SER A 449 -22.61 -11.45 17.71
N LEU A 450 -22.13 -10.39 18.37
CA LEU A 450 -21.55 -10.48 19.70
C LEU A 450 -22.59 -10.92 20.74
N LEU A 451 -23.81 -10.38 20.64
CA LEU A 451 -24.93 -10.75 21.52
C LEU A 451 -25.35 -12.21 21.31
N ILE A 452 -25.44 -12.68 20.06
CA ILE A 452 -25.67 -14.10 19.75
C ILE A 452 -24.56 -14.97 20.34
N LEU A 453 -23.30 -14.59 20.16
CA LEU A 453 -22.16 -15.34 20.71
C LEU A 453 -22.20 -15.40 22.23
N TYR A 454 -22.64 -14.32 22.89
CA TYR A 454 -22.91 -14.29 24.33
C TYR A 454 -24.02 -15.27 24.73
N PHE A 455 -25.11 -15.37 23.97
CA PHE A 455 -26.19 -16.33 24.21
C PHE A 455 -25.79 -17.79 23.96
N ILE A 456 -25.08 -18.06 22.85
CA ILE A 456 -24.62 -19.42 22.47
C ILE A 456 -23.55 -19.93 23.44
N SER A 457 -22.66 -19.05 23.89
CA SER A 457 -21.65 -19.41 24.89
C SER A 457 -22.26 -19.66 26.27
N GLY A 458 -23.57 -19.45 26.43
CA GLY A 458 -24.33 -19.57 27.66
C GLY A 458 -24.01 -18.42 28.60
N SER A 459 -25.01 -17.91 29.29
CA SER A 459 -24.78 -17.14 30.50
C SER A 459 -24.07 -18.05 31.51
N PRO A 460 -22.87 -17.70 31.97
CA PRO A 460 -21.89 -16.80 31.36
C PRO A 460 -20.56 -17.55 31.19
N ILE A 461 -19.53 -16.76 30.95
CA ILE A 461 -18.21 -16.84 31.60
C ILE A 461 -18.23 -17.26 33.12
N PHE A 462 -19.37 -17.59 33.75
CA PHE A 462 -19.61 -17.96 35.15
C PHE A 462 -20.41 -19.29 35.30
N GLU A 463 -19.75 -20.38 35.66
CA GLU A 463 -20.42 -21.27 36.62
C GLU A 463 -20.61 -20.52 37.95
N ALA A 464 -21.62 -20.96 38.69
CA ALA A 464 -22.20 -20.39 39.90
C ALA A 464 -21.24 -19.59 40.80
N ALA A 465 -21.68 -18.39 41.19
CA ALA A 465 -21.23 -17.62 42.36
C ALA A 465 -19.74 -17.79 42.77
N PRO A 466 -18.83 -16.84 42.46
CA PRO A 466 -17.48 -16.92 42.98
C PRO A 466 -17.51 -16.74 44.50
N SER A 467 -17.36 -17.83 45.23
CA SER A 467 -16.88 -17.82 46.61
C SER A 467 -15.41 -17.40 46.60
N ARG A 468 -15.20 -16.09 46.41
CA ARG A 468 -13.94 -15.33 46.25
C ARG A 468 -13.50 -15.09 44.80
N PRO A 469 -13.10 -13.85 44.45
CA PRO A 469 -12.49 -13.55 43.16
C PRO A 469 -11.10 -14.18 43.12
N ASP A 470 -10.96 -15.27 42.37
CA ASP A 470 -9.70 -15.98 42.21
C ASP A 470 -8.73 -15.06 41.44
N LYS A 471 -7.73 -14.51 42.15
CA LYS A 471 -6.76 -13.54 41.61
C LYS A 471 -5.98 -14.07 40.39
N GLY A 472 -5.99 -15.38 40.13
CA GLY A 472 -5.24 -16.05 39.05
C GLY A 472 -5.94 -16.15 37.69
N GLU A 473 -7.28 -16.05 37.62
CA GLU A 473 -8.01 -16.33 36.36
C GLU A 473 -7.79 -15.26 35.28
N TRP A 474 -7.81 -13.98 35.66
CA TRP A 474 -7.56 -12.88 34.72
C TRP A 474 -6.11 -12.86 34.23
N ALA A 475 -5.15 -13.32 35.06
CA ALA A 475 -3.74 -13.37 34.72
C ALA A 475 -3.47 -14.44 33.65
N SER A 476 -4.11 -15.62 33.78
CA SER A 476 -4.07 -16.68 32.75
C SER A 476 -4.70 -16.22 31.44
N LEU A 477 -5.88 -15.58 31.49
CA LEU A 477 -6.54 -15.04 30.30
C LEU A 477 -5.69 -13.96 29.61
N LYS A 478 -5.10 -13.04 30.39
CA LYS A 478 -4.20 -12.01 29.87
C LYS A 478 -2.94 -12.62 29.24
N SER A 479 -2.34 -13.63 29.87
CA SER A 479 -1.17 -14.34 29.35
C SER A 479 -1.45 -14.95 27.97
N VAL A 480 -2.55 -15.70 27.82
CA VAL A 480 -2.97 -16.26 26.53
C VAL A 480 -3.19 -15.17 25.49
N THR A 481 -3.91 -14.09 25.85
CA THR A 481 -4.24 -13.00 24.92
C THR A 481 -2.98 -12.26 24.42
N ILE A 482 -1.99 -12.08 25.30
CA ILE A 482 -0.71 -11.45 24.93
C ILE A 482 0.10 -12.38 24.03
N SER A 483 0.12 -13.68 24.32
CA SER A 483 0.78 -14.67 23.45
C SER A 483 0.16 -14.69 22.05
N THR A 484 -1.18 -14.65 21.94
CA THR A 484 -1.86 -14.59 20.64
C THR A 484 -1.55 -13.28 19.91
N ALA A 485 -1.53 -12.15 20.62
CA ALA A 485 -1.16 -10.86 20.03
C ALA A 485 0.30 -10.84 19.52
N PHE A 486 1.23 -11.43 20.27
CA PHE A 486 2.63 -11.57 19.85
C PHE A 486 2.77 -12.44 18.59
N ILE A 487 2.08 -13.58 18.54
CA ILE A 487 2.07 -14.46 17.36
C ILE A 487 1.46 -13.73 16.17
N GLY A 488 0.34 -13.03 16.37
CA GLY A 488 -0.33 -12.25 15.33
C GLY A 488 0.55 -11.13 14.74
N LEU A 489 1.20 -10.35 15.60
CA LEU A 489 2.16 -9.30 15.17
C LEU A 489 3.37 -9.91 14.43
N SER A 490 3.87 -11.05 14.90
CA SER A 490 5.00 -11.74 14.26
C SER A 490 4.63 -12.27 12.88
N LEU A 491 3.47 -12.92 12.73
CA LEU A 491 2.96 -13.37 11.43
C LEU A 491 2.71 -12.20 10.49
N MET A 492 2.10 -11.12 11.00
CA MET A 492 1.82 -9.94 10.20
C MET A 492 3.10 -9.27 9.70
N SER A 493 4.19 -9.30 10.49
CA SER A 493 5.47 -8.72 10.08
C SER A 493 6.08 -9.41 8.85
N VAL A 494 5.77 -10.69 8.65
CA VAL A 494 6.18 -11.47 7.47
C VAL A 494 5.31 -11.15 6.26
N ILE A 495 4.00 -10.90 6.47
CA ILE A 495 3.05 -10.60 5.40
C ILE A 495 3.19 -9.14 4.93
N ASN A 496 3.08 -8.19 5.86
CA ASN A 496 3.24 -6.76 5.61
C ASN A 496 3.82 -6.10 6.86
N PHE A 497 5.14 -5.86 6.82
CA PHE A 497 5.89 -5.27 7.92
C PHE A 497 5.32 -3.91 8.36
N ALA A 498 4.96 -3.04 7.42
CA ALA A 498 4.50 -1.69 7.73
C ALA A 498 3.18 -1.72 8.54
N THR A 499 2.26 -2.62 8.21
CA THR A 499 1.05 -2.83 9.00
C THR A 499 1.37 -3.40 10.38
N ALA A 500 2.31 -4.35 10.48
CA ALA A 500 2.72 -4.92 11.76
C ALA A 500 3.38 -3.88 12.68
N GLU A 501 4.19 -2.96 12.15
CA GLU A 501 4.81 -1.87 12.91
C GLU A 501 3.77 -0.88 13.43
N ILE A 502 2.86 -0.38 12.55
CA ILE A 502 1.76 0.50 12.95
C ILE A 502 0.89 -0.18 14.01
N GLY A 503 0.59 -1.47 13.78
CA GLY A 503 -0.15 -2.31 14.69
C GLY A 503 0.53 -2.51 16.04
N ALA A 504 1.83 -2.77 16.06
CA ALA A 504 2.60 -2.92 17.29
C ALA A 504 2.64 -1.62 18.11
N LEU A 505 2.77 -0.46 17.44
CA LEU A 505 2.71 0.84 18.11
C LEU A 505 1.38 1.09 18.84
N LEU A 506 0.27 0.50 18.35
CA LEU A 506 -1.05 0.60 18.98
C LEU A 506 -1.29 -0.52 20.02
N ILE A 507 -1.02 -1.78 19.66
CA ILE A 507 -1.38 -2.96 20.46
C ILE A 507 -0.43 -3.19 21.63
N VAL A 508 0.88 -2.97 21.47
CA VAL A 508 1.85 -3.26 22.54
C VAL A 508 1.56 -2.45 23.81
N PRO A 509 1.35 -1.12 23.77
CA PRO A 509 0.99 -0.35 24.96
C PRO A 509 -0.27 -0.89 25.66
N ILE A 510 -1.28 -1.31 24.88
CA ILE A 510 -2.53 -1.88 25.40
C ILE A 510 -2.26 -3.20 26.12
N CYS A 511 -1.55 -4.13 25.49
CA CYS A 511 -1.22 -5.42 26.07
C CYS A 511 -0.47 -5.28 27.41
N LEU A 512 0.46 -4.33 27.49
CA LEU A 512 1.24 -4.08 28.70
C LEU A 512 0.39 -3.46 29.82
N LEU A 513 -0.43 -2.45 29.50
CA LEU A 513 -1.17 -1.65 30.49
C LEU A 513 -2.52 -2.26 30.92
N ALA A 514 -3.14 -3.08 30.08
CA ALA A 514 -4.47 -3.62 30.31
C ALA A 514 -4.58 -4.36 31.64
N ARG A 515 -5.52 -3.94 32.50
CA ARG A 515 -5.88 -4.59 33.76
C ARG A 515 -7.39 -4.55 33.95
N PRO A 516 -7.97 -5.45 34.77
CA PRO A 516 -9.41 -5.47 34.99
C PRO A 516 -9.90 -4.16 35.66
N LEU A 517 -10.76 -3.40 34.97
CA LEU A 517 -11.26 -2.10 35.46
C LEU A 517 -11.90 -2.19 36.84
N LYS A 518 -12.62 -3.28 37.14
CA LYS A 518 -13.29 -3.48 38.43
C LYS A 518 -12.31 -3.39 39.61
N HIS A 519 -11.11 -3.94 39.45
CA HIS A 519 -10.08 -3.89 40.49
C HIS A 519 -9.47 -2.48 40.64
N ASP A 520 -9.22 -1.79 39.53
CA ASP A 520 -8.67 -0.43 39.57
C ASP A 520 -9.70 0.58 40.15
N ILE A 521 -10.99 0.44 39.82
CA ILE A 521 -12.08 1.27 40.37
C ILE A 521 -12.27 1.01 41.87
N GLN A 522 -12.19 -0.26 42.31
CA GLN A 522 -12.30 -0.62 43.72
C GLN A 522 -11.11 -0.12 44.57
N ALA A 523 -9.92 -0.03 43.98
CA ALA A 523 -8.72 0.42 44.69
C ALA A 523 -8.73 1.92 45.07
N ARG A 524 -9.58 2.74 44.43
CA ARG A 524 -9.79 4.19 44.69
C ARG A 524 -8.51 5.04 44.83
N SER A 525 -7.37 4.58 44.31
CA SER A 525 -6.11 5.32 44.34
C SER A 525 -5.93 6.14 43.06
N LEU A 526 -5.26 7.29 43.16
CA LEU A 526 -4.96 8.14 41.99
C LEU A 526 -4.22 7.35 40.89
N ARG A 527 -3.32 6.45 41.27
CA ARG A 527 -2.58 5.58 40.34
C ARG A 527 -3.47 4.56 39.64
N ALA A 528 -4.46 4.00 40.34
CA ALA A 528 -5.41 3.08 39.74
C ALA A 528 -6.39 3.80 38.81
N LEU A 529 -6.83 5.01 39.19
CA LEU A 529 -7.68 5.85 38.34
C LEU A 529 -6.95 6.25 37.05
N LEU A 530 -5.71 6.76 37.15
CA LEU A 530 -4.87 7.09 35.99
C LEU A 530 -4.69 5.90 35.04
N ARG A 531 -4.46 4.71 35.59
CA ARG A 531 -4.32 3.48 34.79
C ARG A 531 -5.63 3.09 34.12
N ALA A 532 -6.75 3.15 34.82
CA ALA A 532 -8.07 2.86 34.26
C ALA A 532 -8.41 3.83 33.12
N THR A 533 -8.17 5.14 33.32
CA THR A 533 -8.34 6.15 32.27
C THR A 533 -7.42 5.88 31.08
N CYS A 534 -6.15 5.58 31.31
CA CYS A 534 -5.20 5.26 30.25
C CYS A 534 -5.63 4.01 29.45
N ASN A 535 -6.09 2.96 30.12
CA ASN A 535 -6.62 1.76 29.46
C ASN A 535 -7.85 2.05 28.59
N LEU A 536 -8.77 2.90 29.07
CA LEU A 536 -9.94 3.32 28.28
C LEU A 536 -9.53 4.16 27.07
N VAL A 537 -8.60 5.11 27.25
CA VAL A 537 -8.11 5.98 26.17
C VAL A 537 -7.38 5.15 25.11
N LEU A 538 -6.48 4.24 25.50
CA LEU A 538 -5.77 3.38 24.56
C LEU A 538 -6.72 2.41 23.84
N GLY A 539 -7.70 1.84 24.55
CA GLY A 539 -8.73 1.01 23.93
C GLY A 539 -9.59 1.79 22.93
N PHE A 540 -9.91 3.05 23.23
CA PHE A 540 -10.64 3.93 22.32
C PHE A 540 -9.79 4.30 21.09
N ILE A 541 -8.52 4.66 21.26
CA ILE A 541 -7.61 5.02 20.17
C ILE A 541 -7.39 3.84 19.22
N ALA A 542 -7.25 2.62 19.76
CA ALA A 542 -7.02 1.43 18.95
C ALA A 542 -8.28 0.82 18.33
N PHE A 543 -9.47 1.33 18.67
CA PHE A 543 -10.68 0.92 17.99
C PHE A 543 -10.59 1.31 16.50
N PRO A 544 -10.71 0.38 15.54
CA PRO A 544 -10.29 0.64 14.16
C PRO A 544 -10.93 1.87 13.49
N PRO A 545 -12.23 2.17 13.66
CA PRO A 545 -12.81 3.41 13.16
C PRO A 545 -12.15 4.67 13.74
N VAL A 546 -11.85 4.68 15.04
CA VAL A 546 -11.19 5.81 15.70
C VAL A 546 -9.75 5.94 15.24
N ALA A 547 -9.01 4.83 15.18
CA ALA A 547 -7.65 4.80 14.66
C ALA A 547 -7.59 5.34 13.23
N TYR A 548 -8.53 4.95 12.37
CA TYR A 548 -8.68 5.46 11.02
C TYR A 548 -8.91 6.98 10.99
N PHE A 549 -9.87 7.50 11.75
CA PHE A 549 -10.16 8.94 11.75
C PHE A 549 -8.98 9.77 12.30
N LEU A 550 -8.26 9.26 13.30
CA LEU A 550 -7.03 9.89 13.79
C LEU A 550 -5.94 9.90 12.71
N MET A 551 -5.76 8.79 12.00
CA MET A 551 -4.76 8.68 10.94
C MET A 551 -5.11 9.54 9.72
N LYS A 552 -6.38 9.54 9.31
CA LYS A 552 -6.91 10.43 8.25
C LYS A 552 -6.71 11.89 8.62
N GLY A 553 -7.06 12.27 9.85
CA GLY A 553 -6.84 13.62 10.35
C GLY A 553 -5.37 14.04 10.35
N ALA A 554 -4.47 13.11 10.67
CA ALA A 554 -3.03 13.37 10.63
C ALA A 554 -2.46 13.45 9.20
N TYR A 555 -3.11 12.79 8.23
CA TYR A 555 -2.62 12.72 6.86
C TYR A 555 -3.21 13.80 5.93
N GLU A 556 -4.54 13.94 5.94
CA GLU A 556 -5.32 14.79 5.04
C GLU A 556 -5.95 15.99 5.76
N GLY A 557 -5.98 15.97 7.10
CA GLY A 557 -6.75 16.90 7.93
C GLY A 557 -8.16 16.39 8.25
N PHE A 558 -8.85 17.08 9.15
CA PHE A 558 -10.22 16.72 9.57
C PHE A 558 -11.31 17.42 8.76
N TYR A 559 -10.96 18.20 7.73
CA TYR A 559 -11.95 18.92 6.93
C TYR A 559 -12.69 17.96 6.00
N GLY A 560 -14.04 17.96 6.07
CA GLY A 560 -14.89 17.15 5.20
C GLY A 560 -15.00 15.67 5.57
N THR A 561 -14.63 15.27 6.80
CA THR A 561 -14.74 13.88 7.24
C THR A 561 -16.20 13.47 7.44
N ASN A 562 -16.62 12.40 6.76
CA ASN A 562 -17.91 11.75 6.95
C ASN A 562 -17.74 10.39 7.64
N VAL A 563 -18.75 9.95 8.39
CA VAL A 563 -18.78 8.63 9.04
C VAL A 563 -18.62 7.50 8.00
N GLY A 564 -19.16 7.70 6.79
CA GLY A 564 -19.03 6.76 5.67
C GLY A 564 -17.60 6.62 5.12
N ASP A 565 -16.67 7.51 5.47
CA ASP A 565 -15.30 7.45 4.96
C ASP A 565 -14.55 6.20 5.44
N TYR A 566 -14.85 5.75 6.66
CA TYR A 566 -14.31 4.48 7.16
C TYR A 566 -14.75 3.30 6.29
N TRP A 567 -16.01 3.29 5.84
CA TRP A 567 -16.50 2.24 4.95
C TRP A 567 -15.77 2.26 3.62
N ASN A 568 -15.63 3.44 3.01
CA ASN A 568 -14.87 3.60 1.76
C ASN A 568 -13.41 3.15 1.91
N TRP A 569 -12.81 3.39 3.07
CA TRP A 569 -11.46 2.96 3.37
C TRP A 569 -11.35 1.43 3.50
N VAL A 570 -12.25 0.80 4.26
CA VAL A 570 -12.30 -0.67 4.38
C VAL A 570 -12.56 -1.32 3.02
N GLU A 571 -13.47 -0.76 2.24
CA GLU A 571 -13.76 -1.19 0.87
C GLU A 571 -12.51 -1.06 -0.01
N SER A 572 -11.78 0.07 0.08
CA SER A 572 -10.51 0.23 -0.61
C SER A 572 -9.50 -0.86 -0.21
N LEU A 573 -9.27 -1.09 1.08
CA LEU A 573 -8.35 -2.15 1.52
C LEU A 573 -8.72 -3.52 0.95
N TRP A 574 -10.02 -3.83 0.91
CA TRP A 574 -10.52 -5.07 0.35
C TRP A 574 -10.32 -5.14 -1.17
N THR A 575 -10.71 -4.11 -1.92
CA THR A 575 -10.55 -4.07 -3.39
C THR A 575 -9.10 -4.23 -3.83
N TRP A 576 -8.16 -3.75 -3.02
CA TRP A 576 -6.72 -3.81 -3.28
C TRP A 576 -6.01 -5.02 -2.69
N ASN A 577 -6.75 -5.98 -2.12
CA ASN A 577 -6.18 -7.14 -1.42
C ASN A 577 -5.11 -6.75 -0.39
N SER A 578 -5.36 -5.66 0.34
CA SER A 578 -4.44 -5.18 1.36
C SER A 578 -4.42 -6.13 2.55
N ALA A 579 -3.23 -6.54 2.96
CA ALA A 579 -3.04 -7.29 4.19
C ALA A 579 -3.59 -6.56 5.43
N THR A 580 -3.66 -5.22 5.43
CA THR A 580 -4.26 -4.44 6.53
C THR A 580 -5.72 -4.81 6.77
N TYR A 581 -6.46 -5.24 5.74
CA TYR A 581 -7.85 -5.66 5.91
C TYR A 581 -8.00 -6.84 6.87
N LEU A 582 -7.04 -7.79 6.86
CA LEU A 582 -7.06 -8.94 7.77
C LEU A 582 -6.69 -8.57 9.20
N TYR A 583 -6.02 -7.42 9.37
CA TYR A 583 -5.51 -6.94 10.65
C TYR A 583 -6.51 -6.05 11.39
N VAL A 584 -7.31 -5.27 10.64
CA VAL A 584 -8.42 -4.43 11.10
C VAL A 584 -9.59 -5.29 11.54
#